data_AF-A0AA38IMK6-F1
#
_entry.id   AF-A0AA38IMK6-F1
#
_cell.length_a   1.000
_cell.length_b   1.000
_cell.length_c   1.000
_cell.angle_alpha   90.00
_cell.angle_beta   90.00
_cell.angle_gamma   90.00
#
_symmetry.space_group_name_H-M   'P 1'
#
loop_
_entity.id
_entity.type
_entity.pdbx_description
1 polymer ?
#
loop_
_entity_poly.entity_id
_entity_poly.type
_entity_poly.pdbx_seq_one_letter_code
_entity_poly.pdbx_strand_id
1 'polypeptide(L)'
;MNFNFVLFFGCYFYYLFLSGVEITGAPTESGSLKLLYVIFRHGNRTPNGPEELYPEDPYLNEKYSPIGLGQLTNSGKRREYRIGKVLRERYNQFLGQYYTPEIIEPVSN
;
A
#
# COMPACT_ATOMS: atom_id res chain seq x y z
N MET A 1 -25.25 -52.33 -30.71
CA MET A 1 -25.07 -51.28 -29.67
C MET A 1 -25.23 -49.94 -30.36
N ASN A 2 -26.17 -49.13 -29.87
CA ASN A 2 -26.94 -48.18 -30.67
C ASN A 2 -26.17 -46.88 -30.97
N PHE A 3 -25.84 -46.66 -32.24
CA PHE A 3 -25.23 -45.44 -32.79
C PHE A 3 -26.02 -44.16 -32.44
N ASN A 4 -27.33 -44.29 -32.23
CA ASN A 4 -28.22 -43.21 -31.81
C ASN A 4 -27.92 -42.67 -30.40
N PHE A 5 -27.28 -43.44 -29.51
CA PHE A 5 -26.98 -43.00 -28.15
C PHE A 5 -25.84 -41.96 -28.11
N VAL A 6 -24.83 -42.13 -28.96
CA VAL A 6 -23.66 -41.21 -29.02
C VAL A 6 -24.07 -39.85 -29.60
N LEU A 7 -24.96 -39.84 -30.60
CA LEU A 7 -25.47 -38.62 -31.20
C LEU A 7 -26.34 -37.81 -30.23
N PHE A 8 -27.18 -38.48 -29.42
CA PHE A 8 -28.01 -37.80 -28.42
C PHE A 8 -27.18 -37.11 -27.33
N PHE A 9 -26.13 -37.78 -26.82
CA PHE A 9 -25.23 -37.19 -25.83
C PHE A 9 -24.38 -36.07 -26.41
N GLY A 10 -23.90 -36.21 -27.64
CA GLY A 10 -23.13 -35.17 -28.34
C GLY A 10 -23.95 -33.91 -28.62
N CYS A 11 -25.20 -34.06 -29.09
CA CYS A 11 -26.10 -32.94 -29.33
C CYS A 11 -26.50 -32.21 -28.04
N TYR A 12 -26.71 -32.94 -26.94
CA TYR A 12 -27.03 -32.33 -25.64
C TYR A 12 -25.84 -31.53 -25.09
N PHE A 13 -24.63 -32.05 -25.26
CA PHE A 13 -23.40 -31.35 -24.87
C PHE A 13 -23.15 -30.09 -25.72
N TYR A 14 -23.45 -30.16 -27.02
CA TYR A 14 -23.38 -29.02 -27.93
C TYR A 14 -24.44 -27.95 -27.61
N TYR A 15 -25.66 -28.35 -27.25
CA TYR A 15 -26.71 -27.43 -26.79
C TYR A 15 -26.33 -26.71 -25.49
N LEU A 16 -25.73 -27.42 -24.53
CA LEU A 16 -25.21 -26.84 -23.28
C LEU A 16 -24.06 -25.84 -23.53
N PHE A 17 -23.24 -26.07 -24.56
CA PHE A 17 -22.16 -25.17 -24.96
C PHE A 17 -22.66 -23.93 -25.72
N LEU A 18 -23.77 -24.05 -26.45
CA LEU A 18 -24.45 -22.95 -27.16
C LEU A 18 -25.34 -22.09 -26.26
N SER A 19 -25.95 -22.67 -25.23
CA SER A 19 -26.57 -21.92 -24.15
C SER A 19 -25.47 -21.36 -23.26
N GLY A 20 -24.81 -20.29 -23.71
CA GLY A 20 -23.83 -19.56 -22.92
C GLY A 20 -24.43 -19.20 -21.56
N VAL A 21 -24.14 -20.02 -20.55
CA VAL A 21 -24.43 -19.69 -19.16
C VAL A 21 -23.42 -18.61 -18.81
N GLU A 22 -23.81 -17.35 -19.01
CA GLU A 22 -23.19 -16.25 -18.28
C GLU A 22 -23.47 -16.50 -16.81
N ILE A 23 -22.49 -17.10 -16.12
CA ILE A 23 -22.38 -16.94 -14.68
C ILE A 23 -22.05 -15.47 -14.49
N THR A 24 -23.08 -14.62 -14.46
CA THR A 24 -22.97 -13.29 -13.89
C THR A 24 -22.60 -13.56 -12.43
N GLY A 25 -21.32 -13.43 -12.12
CA GLY A 25 -20.83 -13.55 -10.75
C GLY A 25 -21.75 -12.72 -9.87
N ALA A 26 -22.29 -13.35 -8.81
CA ALA A 26 -23.12 -12.66 -7.85
C ALA A 26 -22.46 -11.32 -7.51
N PRO A 27 -23.22 -10.20 -7.39
CA PRO A 27 -22.64 -8.91 -7.11
C PRO A 27 -21.76 -9.06 -5.87
N THR A 28 -20.46 -8.99 -6.08
CA THR A 28 -19.50 -9.03 -4.99
C THR A 28 -19.84 -7.82 -4.15
N GLU A 29 -20.37 -8.03 -2.94
CA GLU A 29 -20.58 -6.93 -2.00
C GLU A 29 -19.25 -6.20 -1.87
N SER A 30 -19.17 -5.00 -2.45
CA SER A 30 -17.95 -4.22 -2.48
C SER A 30 -17.71 -3.71 -1.06
N GLY A 31 -16.78 -4.32 -0.34
CA GLY A 31 -16.39 -3.86 0.98
C GLY A 31 -15.97 -2.38 0.95
N SER A 32 -16.44 -1.59 1.91
CA SER A 32 -16.14 -0.16 2.05
C SER A 32 -15.08 0.05 3.14
N LEU A 33 -14.06 0.87 2.86
CA LEU A 33 -13.06 1.25 3.87
C LEU A 33 -13.73 2.10 4.95
N LYS A 34 -13.65 1.66 6.21
CA LYS A 34 -14.17 2.41 7.38
C LYS A 34 -13.07 3.06 8.19
N LEU A 35 -11.91 2.42 8.30
CA LEU A 35 -10.81 2.86 9.15
C LEU A 35 -9.48 2.37 8.57
N LEU A 36 -8.46 3.21 8.64
CA LEU A 36 -7.10 2.90 8.19
C LEU A 36 -6.11 3.32 9.28
N TYR A 37 -5.30 2.37 9.75
CA TYR A 37 -4.12 2.65 10.55
C TYR A 37 -2.87 2.50 9.68
N VAL A 38 -2.02 3.52 9.67
CA VAL A 38 -0.73 3.47 8.98
C VAL A 38 0.37 3.59 10.02
N ILE A 39 1.17 2.54 10.17
CA ILE A 39 2.30 2.50 11.11
C ILE A 39 3.57 2.47 10.28
N PHE A 40 4.44 3.46 10.48
CA PHE A 40 5.73 3.54 9.83
C PHE A 40 6.75 4.13 10.79
N ARG A 41 8.02 3.77 10.54
CA ARG A 41 9.16 4.34 11.28
C ARG A 41 9.46 5.73 10.74
N HIS A 42 10.09 6.57 11.57
CA HIS A 42 10.73 7.79 11.13
C HIS A 42 11.64 7.57 9.89
N GLY A 43 11.73 8.59 9.04
CA GLY A 43 12.65 8.59 7.90
C GLY A 43 14.12 8.62 8.32
N ASN A 44 15.03 8.55 7.34
CA ASN A 44 16.47 8.54 7.61
C ASN A 44 16.90 9.75 8.48
N ARG A 45 17.52 9.47 9.63
CA ARG A 45 18.05 10.46 10.58
C ARG A 45 19.54 10.29 10.79
N THR A 46 20.19 11.30 11.36
CA THR A 46 21.54 11.18 11.91
C THR A 46 21.52 10.35 13.21
N PRO A 47 22.67 9.80 13.64
CA PRO A 47 22.78 9.11 14.92
C PRO A 47 22.28 9.99 16.05
N ASN A 48 21.55 9.43 17.01
CA ASN A 48 20.93 10.18 18.11
C ASN A 48 21.96 10.79 19.05
N GLY A 49 23.03 10.07 19.31
CA GLY A 49 24.08 10.46 20.23
C GLY A 49 25.36 9.66 20.00
N PRO A 50 26.41 9.92 20.79
CA PRO A 50 27.69 9.24 20.71
C PRO A 50 27.59 7.71 20.85
N GLU A 51 26.58 7.21 21.54
CA GLU A 51 26.30 5.78 21.72
C GLU A 51 25.91 5.05 20.42
N GLU A 52 25.38 5.77 19.43
CA GLU A 52 25.09 5.24 18.09
C GLU A 52 26.29 5.40 17.13
N LEU A 53 27.37 6.07 17.56
CA LEU A 53 28.57 6.26 16.75
C LEU A 53 29.55 5.11 16.90
N TYR A 54 30.25 4.79 15.82
CA TYR A 54 31.34 3.83 15.86
C TYR A 54 32.57 4.47 16.54
N PRO A 55 33.15 3.87 17.59
CA PRO A 55 34.23 4.48 18.37
C PRO A 55 35.48 4.86 17.56
N GLU A 56 35.75 4.14 16.48
CA GLU A 56 36.92 4.36 15.62
C GLU A 56 36.54 4.97 14.26
N ASP A 57 35.40 5.66 14.12
CA ASP A 57 35.04 6.32 12.86
C ASP A 57 36.03 7.46 12.57
N PRO A 58 36.84 7.37 11.49
CA PRO A 58 37.84 8.39 11.18
C PRO A 58 37.23 9.74 10.76
N TYR A 59 35.90 9.81 10.62
CA TYR A 59 35.15 11.01 10.21
C TYR A 59 34.23 11.57 11.31
N LEU A 60 34.45 11.20 12.57
CA LEU A 60 33.60 11.58 13.72
C LEU A 60 33.40 13.09 13.85
N ASN A 61 34.42 13.89 13.50
CA ASN A 61 34.43 15.35 13.68
C ASN A 61 33.71 16.13 12.56
N GLU A 62 33.36 15.50 11.44
CA GLU A 62 32.94 16.23 10.23
C GLU A 62 31.52 15.95 9.74
N LYS A 63 30.86 14.87 10.20
CA LYS A 63 29.79 14.26 9.39
C LYS A 63 28.38 14.85 9.52
N TYR A 64 28.06 15.63 10.55
CA TYR A 64 26.66 15.96 10.85
C TYR A 64 26.30 17.44 10.86
N SER A 65 27.25 18.36 10.70
CA SER A 65 26.92 19.78 10.47
C SER A 65 26.35 19.98 9.05
N PRO A 66 25.32 20.81 8.83
CA PRO A 66 24.57 21.63 9.80
C PRO A 66 23.35 20.94 10.42
N ILE A 67 23.09 19.67 10.08
CA ILE A 67 21.87 18.94 10.46
C ILE A 67 21.85 18.62 11.97
N GLY A 68 22.99 18.33 12.57
CA GLY A 68 23.12 17.89 13.96
C GLY A 68 22.80 16.41 14.17
N LEU A 69 23.01 15.93 15.40
CA LEU A 69 22.68 14.56 15.83
C LEU A 69 21.17 14.42 16.11
N GLY A 70 20.64 13.22 15.88
CA GLY A 70 19.24 12.84 16.08
C GLY A 70 18.23 13.47 15.11
N GLN A 71 18.69 14.25 14.13
CA GLN A 71 17.83 15.01 13.23
C GLN A 71 17.51 14.28 11.94
N LEU A 72 16.30 14.48 11.42
CA LEU A 72 15.89 13.92 10.13
C LEU A 72 16.68 14.54 8.98
N THR A 73 17.31 13.70 8.17
CA THR A 73 18.03 14.14 6.97
C THR A 73 17.05 14.62 5.90
N ASN A 74 17.49 15.48 4.98
CA ASN A 74 16.65 15.92 3.86
C ASN A 74 16.24 14.76 2.94
N SER A 75 17.05 13.71 2.83
CA SER A 75 16.66 12.48 2.14
C SER A 75 15.56 11.73 2.90
N GLY A 76 15.67 11.65 4.23
CA GLY A 76 14.62 11.12 5.11
C GLY A 76 13.30 11.86 4.98
N LYS A 77 13.31 13.21 5.09
CA LYS A 77 12.12 14.06 4.90
C LYS A 77 11.46 13.81 3.54
N ARG A 78 12.25 13.76 2.46
CA ARG A 78 11.75 13.49 1.11
C ARG A 78 11.16 12.09 0.97
N ARG A 79 11.69 11.10 1.67
CA ARG A 79 11.14 9.74 1.68
C ARG A 79 9.76 9.72 2.32
N GLU A 80 9.62 10.29 3.51
CA GLU A 80 8.33 10.36 4.22
C GLU A 80 7.29 11.14 3.43
N TYR A 81 7.69 12.25 2.79
CA TYR A 81 6.82 13.00 1.90
C TYR A 81 6.28 12.14 0.73
N ARG A 82 7.14 11.31 0.11
CA ARG A 82 6.71 10.41 -0.97
C ARG A 82 5.76 9.33 -0.47
N ILE A 83 5.99 8.79 0.73
CA ILE A 83 5.06 7.85 1.36
C ILE A 83 3.69 8.53 1.52
N GLY A 84 3.65 9.76 2.04
CA GLY A 84 2.42 10.55 2.14
C GLY A 84 1.71 10.75 0.80
N LYS A 85 2.47 11.03 -0.28
CA LYS A 85 1.91 11.14 -1.64
C LYS A 85 1.28 9.83 -2.12
N VAL A 86 1.96 8.70 -1.93
CA VAL A 86 1.44 7.38 -2.31
C VAL A 86 0.19 7.03 -1.51
N LEU A 87 0.15 7.34 -0.20
CA LEU A 87 -1.05 7.15 0.62
C LEU A 87 -2.20 8.04 0.14
N ARG A 88 -1.93 9.32 -0.16
CA ARG A 88 -2.92 10.26 -0.67
C ARG A 88 -3.51 9.79 -2.01
N GLU A 89 -2.69 9.23 -2.89
CA GLU A 89 -3.14 8.67 -4.17
C GLU A 89 -3.99 7.41 -3.97
N ARG A 90 -3.49 6.46 -3.15
CA ARG A 90 -4.17 5.19 -2.87
C ARG A 90 -5.54 5.39 -2.23
N TYR A 91 -5.66 6.35 -1.32
CA TYR A 91 -6.89 6.60 -0.57
C TYR A 91 -7.63 7.86 -1.02
N ASN A 92 -7.37 8.35 -2.25
CA ASN A 92 -7.95 9.59 -2.77
C ASN A 92 -9.48 9.61 -2.69
N GLN A 93 -10.12 8.48 -2.98
CA GLN A 93 -11.58 8.35 -2.94
C GLN A 93 -12.19 8.55 -1.54
N PHE A 94 -11.40 8.49 -0.46
CA PHE A 94 -11.88 8.62 0.92
C PHE A 94 -11.52 9.95 1.58
N LEU A 95 -10.51 10.67 1.07
CA LEU A 95 -9.92 11.84 1.75
C LEU A 95 -10.47 13.20 1.26
N GLY A 96 -11.29 13.22 0.21
CA GLY A 96 -11.82 14.45 -0.37
C GLY A 96 -10.75 15.32 -1.08
N GLN A 97 -11.18 16.43 -1.67
CA GLN A 97 -10.28 17.33 -2.42
C GLN A 97 -9.39 18.17 -1.49
N TYR A 98 -9.92 18.58 -0.34
CA TYR A 98 -9.26 19.44 0.63
C TYR A 98 -9.02 18.69 1.93
N TYR A 99 -7.89 18.97 2.57
CA TYR A 99 -7.59 18.47 3.89
C TYR A 99 -8.44 19.19 4.94
N THR A 100 -9.02 18.44 5.87
CA THR A 100 -9.58 18.97 7.12
C THR A 100 -8.99 18.22 8.32
N PRO A 101 -8.78 18.87 9.48
CA PRO A 101 -8.14 18.26 10.65
C PRO A 101 -8.87 17.04 11.22
N GLU A 102 -10.15 16.86 10.93
CA GLU A 102 -10.97 15.77 11.48
C GLU A 102 -10.76 14.43 10.74
N ILE A 103 -10.16 14.46 9.53
CA ILE A 103 -10.04 13.28 8.65
C ILE A 103 -8.79 12.45 8.97
N ILE A 104 -7.73 13.07 9.50
CA ILE A 104 -6.43 12.42 9.73
C ILE A 104 -5.91 12.81 11.11
N GLU A 105 -5.63 11.80 11.93
CA GLU A 105 -5.01 11.97 13.25
C GLU A 105 -3.53 11.52 13.19
N PRO A 106 -2.56 12.45 13.16
CA PRO A 106 -1.14 12.11 13.23
C PRO A 106 -0.71 11.90 14.69
N VAL A 107 -0.05 10.78 14.96
CA VAL A 107 0.54 10.47 16.27
C VAL A 107 2.03 10.22 16.12
N SER A 108 2.85 10.88 16.93
CA SER A 108 4.29 10.65 17.04
C SER A 108 4.70 10.62 18.50
N ASN A 109 5.47 9.60 18.89
CA ASN A 109 6.07 9.47 20.22
C ASN A 109 7.46 10.11 20.26
#